data_AF-A0A6A4S6H2-F1
#
_entry.id   AF-A0A6A4S6H2-F1
#
_cell.length_a   1.000
_cell.length_b   1.000
_cell.length_c   1.000
_cell.angle_alpha   90.00
_cell.angle_beta   90.00
_cell.angle_gamma   90.00
#
_symmetry.space_group_name_H-M   'P 1'
#
loop_
_entity.id
_entity.type
_entity.pdbx_description
1 polymer ?
#
loop_
_entity_poly.entity_id
_entity_poly.type
_entity_poly.pdbx_seq_one_letter_code
_entity_poly.pdbx_strand_id
1 'polypeptide(L)'
;MNQWIFTYPEQYPGPPRPCENTISHLLTLSPLVHFRSMEQESSWHVAKTGLTVYRLAYQEHQKAFTKSLRKARSQFYSNIINTSPGNSKQLFSTINHFLKPQTLSCTDTKEEQCNNFIIFFRKKVDTIRSLLSSSPALSVPTADPLPEIFQPLFPKISQREIEDIIRRMKPSTCNLDPFPTAMVKSNVCALSPLITQIINHSLQAGYVPSDLKTAVIRPLLKKTTLDPEILANYSMEYHSIATLITHSST
;
A
#
# COMPACT_ATOMS: atom_id res chain seq x y z
N MET A 1 -3.17 9.61 6.27
CA MET A 1 -4.10 8.84 5.41
C MET A 1 -3.73 7.38 5.57
N ASN A 2 -4.55 6.65 6.32
CA ASN A 2 -4.18 5.35 6.92
C ASN A 2 -4.28 4.23 5.87
N GLN A 3 -3.29 3.33 5.88
CA GLN A 3 -3.17 2.19 4.96
C GLN A 3 -3.48 0.92 5.76
N TRP A 4 -4.47 0.12 5.33
CA TRP A 4 -4.91 -1.08 6.04
C TRP A 4 -4.50 -2.33 5.30
N ILE A 5 -3.69 -3.20 5.91
CA ILE A 5 -3.39 -4.54 5.41
C ILE A 5 -4.45 -5.49 5.97
N PHE A 6 -5.22 -6.15 5.11
CA PHE A 6 -6.14 -7.21 5.55
C PHE A 6 -5.51 -8.58 5.32
N THR A 7 -5.00 -9.18 6.39
CA THR A 7 -4.72 -10.61 6.46
C THR A 7 -5.87 -11.32 7.17
N TYR A 8 -6.25 -12.51 6.70
CA TYR A 8 -7.04 -13.44 7.52
C TYR A 8 -6.22 -13.82 8.77
N PRO A 9 -6.87 -14.15 9.91
CA PRO A 9 -6.27 -13.93 11.20
C PRO A 9 -5.18 -14.95 11.49
N GLU A 10 -3.94 -14.47 11.60
CA GLU A 10 -3.09 -14.72 12.77
C GLU A 10 -1.92 -13.73 12.82
N GLN A 11 -1.72 -13.18 14.02
CA GLN A 11 -0.53 -12.46 14.53
C GLN A 11 -0.44 -10.92 14.38
N TYR A 12 -0.54 -10.31 15.58
CA TYR A 12 -0.20 -9.00 16.12
C TYR A 12 0.19 -7.81 15.20
N PRO A 13 -0.44 -6.64 15.36
CA PRO A 13 -0.09 -5.42 14.63
C PRO A 13 1.18 -4.75 15.19
N GLY A 14 2.11 -4.41 14.30
CA GLY A 14 3.25 -3.54 14.60
C GLY A 14 2.87 -2.05 14.75
N PRO A 15 3.75 -1.21 15.30
CA PRO A 15 3.44 0.17 15.67
C PRO A 15 3.23 1.11 14.46
N PRO A 16 2.46 2.21 14.65
CA PRO A 16 2.01 3.08 13.56
C PRO A 16 3.13 3.91 12.92
N ARG A 17 3.07 4.05 11.59
CA ARG A 17 3.98 4.87 10.78
C ARG A 17 3.54 6.35 10.75
N PRO A 18 4.46 7.32 10.92
CA PRO A 18 4.12 8.74 10.79
C PRO A 18 3.94 9.19 9.33
N CYS A 19 3.04 10.15 9.13
CA CYS A 19 2.57 10.67 7.82
C CYS A 19 3.68 11.27 6.93
N GLU A 20 3.76 10.84 5.67
CA GLU A 20 4.93 11.01 4.77
C GLU A 20 5.01 12.34 3.97
N ASN A 21 3.95 13.15 3.91
CA ASN A 21 3.86 14.17 2.85
C ASN A 21 4.72 15.43 3.02
N THR A 22 5.31 15.68 4.19
CA THR A 22 6.26 16.80 4.42
C THR A 22 7.70 16.32 4.61
N ILE A 23 7.89 15.00 4.63
CA ILE A 23 9.14 14.37 5.07
C ILE A 23 10.06 14.12 3.86
N SER A 24 9.52 13.93 2.65
CA SER A 24 10.29 13.60 1.43
C SER A 24 11.41 14.60 1.10
N HIS A 25 11.14 15.90 1.16
CA HIS A 25 12.14 16.95 0.87
C HIS A 25 13.23 17.08 1.94
N LEU A 26 12.97 16.63 3.16
CA LEU A 26 13.92 16.68 4.27
C LEU A 26 14.74 15.39 4.35
N LEU A 27 14.19 14.26 3.89
CA LEU A 27 14.87 12.96 3.84
C LEU A 27 16.01 12.89 2.82
N THR A 28 16.22 13.91 1.99
CA THR A 28 17.40 13.99 1.11
C THR A 28 18.64 14.50 1.84
N LEU A 29 18.52 14.96 3.09
CA LEU A 29 19.64 15.37 3.92
C LEU A 29 20.40 14.13 4.42
N SER A 30 21.70 14.05 4.08
CA SER A 30 22.60 12.95 4.43
C SER A 30 22.50 12.48 5.90
N PRO A 31 22.41 13.37 6.92
CA PRO A 31 22.24 12.93 8.31
C PRO A 31 20.91 12.22 8.57
N LEU A 32 19.81 12.62 7.92
CA LEU A 32 18.48 12.04 8.16
C LEU A 32 18.33 10.65 7.55
N VAL A 33 18.93 10.42 6.39
CA VAL A 33 19.02 9.08 5.76
C VAL A 33 19.80 8.13 6.67
N HIS A 34 20.95 8.60 7.17
CA HIS A 34 21.81 7.81 8.06
C HIS A 34 21.08 7.39 9.35
N PHE A 35 20.48 8.35 10.07
CA PHE A 35 19.76 8.04 11.31
C PHE A 35 18.53 7.14 11.09
N ARG A 36 17.83 7.28 9.95
CA ARG A 36 16.69 6.41 9.60
C ARG A 36 17.14 4.97 9.32
N SER A 37 18.29 4.79 8.67
CA SER A 37 18.89 3.48 8.43
C SER A 37 19.25 2.79 9.75
N MET A 38 19.89 3.52 10.67
CA MET A 38 20.27 3.00 11.98
C MET A 38 19.06 2.63 12.86
N GLU A 39 17.97 3.41 12.77
CA GLU A 39 16.69 3.11 13.44
C GLU A 39 16.07 1.82 12.90
N GLN A 40 16.07 1.61 11.58
CA GLN A 40 15.55 0.39 10.94
C GLN A 40 16.39 -0.84 11.30
N GLU A 41 17.72 -0.73 11.27
CA GLU A 41 18.64 -1.82 11.62
C GLU A 41 18.47 -2.24 13.09
N SER A 42 18.38 -1.27 14.01
CA SER A 42 18.18 -1.54 15.43
C SER A 42 16.80 -2.15 15.72
N SER A 43 15.76 -1.68 15.01
CA SER A 43 14.41 -2.27 15.09
C SER A 43 14.41 -3.74 14.67
N TRP A 44 15.14 -4.07 13.61
CA TRP A 44 15.28 -5.44 13.12
C TRP A 44 15.99 -6.35 14.14
N HIS A 45 17.06 -5.86 14.78
CA HIS A 45 17.75 -6.61 15.84
C HIS A 45 16.89 -6.82 17.09
N VAL A 46 16.09 -5.82 17.50
CA VAL A 46 15.14 -5.96 18.62
C VAL A 46 14.10 -7.04 18.32
N ALA A 47 13.51 -7.03 17.12
CA ALA A 47 12.49 -7.99 16.71
C ALA A 47 13.03 -9.43 16.65
N LYS A 48 14.31 -9.61 16.28
CA LYS A 48 14.92 -10.93 16.12
C LYS A 48 15.48 -11.53 17.41
N THR A 49 16.01 -10.70 18.30
CA THR A 49 16.84 -11.17 19.42
C THR A 49 16.29 -10.86 20.81
N GLY A 50 15.40 -9.87 20.94
CA GLY A 50 14.78 -9.49 22.22
C GLY A 50 15.75 -8.94 23.29
N LEU A 51 17.05 -8.80 22.98
CA LEU A 51 18.07 -8.36 23.93
C LEU A 51 17.93 -6.87 24.29
N THR A 52 18.12 -6.57 25.57
CA THR A 52 18.00 -5.21 26.14
C THR A 52 18.94 -4.20 25.47
N VAL A 53 20.13 -4.64 25.04
CA VAL A 53 21.13 -3.79 24.37
C VAL A 53 20.58 -3.19 23.08
N TYR A 54 19.90 -3.99 22.24
CA TYR A 54 19.30 -3.47 21.01
C TYR A 54 18.11 -2.56 21.27
N ARG A 55 17.36 -2.81 22.36
CA ARG A 55 16.25 -1.92 22.75
C ARG A 55 16.75 -0.54 23.16
N LEU A 56 17.87 -0.49 23.88
CA LEU A 56 18.53 0.77 24.25
C LEU A 56 19.08 1.50 23.02
N ALA A 57 19.78 0.78 22.13
CA ALA A 57 20.28 1.33 20.87
C ALA A 57 19.15 1.89 19.99
N TYR A 58 18.03 1.18 19.88
CA TYR A 58 16.85 1.65 19.16
C TYR A 58 16.28 2.95 19.75
N GLN A 59 16.14 3.03 21.07
CA GLN A 59 15.68 4.26 21.74
C GLN A 59 16.63 5.44 21.51
N GLU A 60 17.94 5.21 21.52
CA GLU A 60 18.94 6.23 21.25
C GLU A 60 18.86 6.73 19.80
N HIS A 61 18.75 5.81 18.84
CA HIS A 61 18.61 6.16 17.43
C HIS A 61 17.30 6.90 17.15
N GLN A 62 16.19 6.50 17.78
CA GLN A 62 14.92 7.21 17.68
C GLN A 62 15.03 8.65 18.19
N LYS A 63 15.72 8.86 19.33
CA LYS A 63 16.01 10.20 19.86
C LYS A 63 16.90 11.01 18.92
N ALA A 64 17.94 10.41 18.37
CA ALA A 64 18.87 11.05 17.43
C ALA A 64 18.18 11.45 16.12
N PHE A 65 17.35 10.57 15.57
CA PHE A 65 16.52 10.83 14.39
C PHE A 65 15.55 11.99 14.66
N THR A 66 14.80 11.93 15.76
CA THR A 66 13.85 12.99 16.15
C THR A 66 14.53 14.35 16.32
N LYS A 67 15.70 14.38 16.98
CA LYS A 67 16.49 15.60 17.16
C LYS A 67 16.95 16.18 15.83
N SER A 68 17.48 15.32 14.94
CA SER A 68 17.93 15.72 13.62
C SER A 68 16.78 16.21 12.74
N LEU A 69 15.60 15.58 12.83
CA LEU A 69 14.40 15.98 12.10
C LEU A 69 13.92 17.36 12.55
N ARG A 70 13.90 17.61 13.87
CA ARG A 70 13.58 18.94 14.42
C ARG A 70 14.55 20.00 13.93
N LYS A 71 15.86 19.71 13.93
CA LYS A 71 16.91 20.62 13.45
C LYS A 71 16.74 20.94 11.96
N ALA A 72 16.57 19.92 11.13
CA ALA A 72 16.38 20.08 9.69
C ALA A 72 15.12 20.90 9.37
N ARG A 73 14.00 20.62 10.05
CA ARG A 73 12.76 21.42 9.91
C ARG A 73 12.99 22.87 10.29
N SER A 74 13.62 23.12 11.43
CA SER A 74 13.94 24.48 11.87
C SER A 74 14.78 25.21 10.83
N GLN A 75 15.86 24.58 10.34
CA GLN A 75 16.73 25.17 9.32
C GLN A 75 15.99 25.46 8.03
N PHE A 76 15.14 24.55 7.55
CA PHE A 76 14.36 24.74 6.33
C PHE A 76 13.45 25.96 6.39
N TYR A 77 12.65 26.08 7.47
CA TYR A 77 11.74 27.22 7.60
C TYR A 77 12.48 28.53 7.94
N SER A 78 13.56 28.47 8.73
CA SER A 78 14.44 29.63 8.92
C SER A 78 15.02 30.11 7.59
N ASN A 79 15.41 29.20 6.71
CA ASN A 79 15.91 29.55 5.38
C ASN A 79 14.82 30.25 4.55
N ILE A 80 13.61 29.69 4.46
CA ILE A 80 12.48 30.31 3.73
C ILE A 80 12.20 31.74 4.18
N ILE A 81 12.22 31.98 5.49
CA ILE A 81 11.97 33.29 6.09
C ILE A 81 13.12 34.27 5.76
N ASN A 82 14.36 33.82 5.89
CA ASN A 82 15.54 34.66 5.68
C ASN A 82 15.87 34.93 4.21
N THR A 83 15.54 34.01 3.29
CA THR A 83 15.82 34.14 1.85
C THR A 83 14.80 34.98 1.09
N SER A 84 13.72 35.42 1.75
CA SER A 84 12.61 36.12 1.09
C SER A 84 12.28 37.49 1.74
N PRO A 85 13.27 38.37 2.00
CA PRO A 85 13.00 39.67 2.60
C PRO A 85 12.09 40.51 1.68
N GLY A 86 10.99 41.04 2.24
CA GLY A 86 10.02 41.86 1.51
C GLY A 86 8.89 41.07 0.81
N ASN A 87 8.90 39.73 0.80
CA ASN A 87 7.81 38.92 0.24
C ASN A 87 6.79 38.51 1.32
N SER A 88 5.93 39.45 1.70
CA SER A 88 4.89 39.21 2.72
C SER A 88 3.95 38.05 2.37
N LYS A 89 3.63 37.84 1.09
CA LYS A 89 2.79 36.71 0.64
C LYS A 89 3.40 35.35 0.99
N GLN A 90 4.69 35.18 0.75
CA GLN A 90 5.39 33.92 1.05
C GLN A 90 5.52 33.70 2.57
N LEU A 91 5.79 34.77 3.33
CA LEU A 91 5.83 34.73 4.79
C LEU A 91 4.46 34.33 5.37
N PHE A 92 3.39 35.03 4.99
CA PHE A 92 2.04 34.73 5.46
C PHE A 92 1.54 33.36 4.98
N SER A 93 1.92 32.90 3.80
CA SER A 93 1.64 31.54 3.34
C SER A 93 2.33 30.48 4.21
N THR A 94 3.58 30.72 4.60
CA THR A 94 4.35 29.83 5.49
C THR A 94 3.76 29.83 6.92
N ILE A 95 3.39 30.99 7.45
CA ILE A 95 2.71 31.12 8.75
C ILE A 95 1.34 30.43 8.71
N ASN A 96 0.55 30.66 7.67
CA ASN A 96 -0.72 29.97 7.48
C ASN A 96 -0.55 28.46 7.32
N HIS A 97 0.57 27.96 6.80
CA HIS A 97 0.87 26.53 6.81
C HIS A 97 1.07 25.98 8.23
N PHE A 98 1.68 26.75 9.15
CA PHE A 98 1.81 26.37 10.57
C PHE A 98 0.51 26.51 11.36
N LEU A 99 -0.26 27.55 11.07
CA LEU A 99 -1.49 27.88 11.78
C LEU A 99 -2.71 27.17 11.23
N LYS A 100 -2.65 26.66 9.99
CA LYS A 100 -3.66 25.73 9.48
C LYS A 100 -3.76 24.62 10.51
N PRO A 101 -4.93 24.42 11.14
CA PRO A 101 -5.17 23.20 11.89
C PRO A 101 -4.73 22.10 10.93
N GLN A 102 -3.77 21.27 11.35
CA GLN A 102 -3.63 19.99 10.69
C GLN A 102 -5.04 19.45 10.72
N THR A 103 -5.66 19.28 9.56
CA THR A 103 -6.88 18.49 9.49
C THR A 103 -6.47 17.20 10.16
N LEU A 104 -6.98 17.00 11.38
CA LEU A 104 -6.72 15.83 12.19
C LEU A 104 -7.37 14.69 11.43
N SER A 105 -6.68 14.20 10.40
CA SER A 105 -6.79 12.85 9.90
C SER A 105 -5.97 11.89 10.77
N CYS A 106 -5.73 12.32 12.02
CA CYS A 106 -5.53 11.47 13.18
C CYS A 106 -6.84 11.48 13.99
N THR A 107 -7.98 11.23 13.34
CA THR A 107 -8.93 10.38 14.04
C THR A 107 -8.25 9.04 14.08
N ASP A 108 -7.91 8.58 15.28
CA ASP A 108 -7.74 7.16 15.56
C ASP A 108 -8.93 6.50 14.88
N THR A 109 -8.69 5.92 13.71
CA THR A 109 -9.74 5.29 12.93
C THR A 109 -10.02 4.05 13.73
N LYS A 110 -11.02 4.16 14.62
CA LYS A 110 -11.37 3.09 15.53
C LYS A 110 -11.58 1.85 14.68
N GLU A 111 -11.04 0.72 15.12
CA GLU A 111 -11.20 -0.58 14.46
C GLU A 111 -12.67 -0.82 14.04
N GLU A 112 -13.61 -0.35 14.86
CA GLU A 112 -15.05 -0.30 14.60
C GLU A 112 -15.44 0.40 13.28
N GLN A 113 -14.87 1.55 12.96
CA GLN A 113 -15.14 2.25 11.69
C GLN A 113 -14.64 1.44 10.49
N CYS A 114 -13.47 0.81 10.62
CA CYS A 114 -12.92 -0.08 9.58
C CYS A 114 -13.80 -1.33 9.40
N ASN A 115 -14.23 -1.93 10.50
CA ASN A 115 -15.13 -3.09 10.48
C ASN A 115 -16.47 -2.74 9.84
N ASN A 116 -17.05 -1.57 10.18
CA ASN A 116 -18.28 -1.08 9.55
C ASN A 116 -18.12 -0.89 8.03
N PHE A 117 -16.96 -0.40 7.59
CA PHE A 117 -16.64 -0.25 6.17
C PHE A 117 -16.64 -1.61 5.46
N ILE A 118 -15.94 -2.60 5.99
CA ILE A 118 -15.89 -3.96 5.42
C ILE A 118 -17.28 -4.59 5.38
N ILE A 119 -18.03 -4.50 6.49
CA ILE A 119 -19.37 -5.07 6.61
C ILE A 119 -20.29 -4.47 5.54
N PHE A 120 -20.24 -3.15 5.34
CA PHE A 120 -21.04 -2.46 4.31
C PHE A 120 -20.73 -3.01 2.90
N PHE A 121 -19.46 -3.11 2.52
CA PHE A 121 -19.11 -3.59 1.18
C PHE A 121 -19.34 -5.10 1.01
N ARG A 122 -19.16 -5.90 2.06
CA ARG A 122 -19.51 -7.33 2.03
C ARG A 122 -21.00 -7.53 1.81
N LYS A 123 -21.84 -6.83 2.57
CA LYS A 123 -23.29 -6.82 2.38
C LYS A 123 -23.67 -6.44 0.95
N LYS A 124 -23.03 -5.41 0.40
CA LYS A 124 -23.28 -4.98 -0.99
C LYS A 124 -22.95 -6.10 -2.00
N VAL A 125 -21.82 -6.79 -1.83
CA VAL A 125 -21.45 -7.93 -2.68
C VAL A 125 -22.47 -9.07 -2.53
N ASP A 126 -22.87 -9.38 -1.30
CA ASP A 126 -23.85 -10.44 -1.03
C ASP A 126 -25.22 -10.10 -1.64
N THR A 127 -25.67 -8.84 -1.58
CA THR A 127 -26.89 -8.36 -2.26
C THR A 127 -26.80 -8.51 -3.78
N ILE A 128 -25.64 -8.18 -4.39
CA ILE A 128 -25.45 -8.36 -5.84
C ILE A 128 -25.51 -9.85 -6.20
N ARG A 129 -24.86 -10.72 -5.42
CA ARG A 129 -24.90 -12.18 -5.64
C ARG A 129 -26.32 -12.73 -5.50
N SER A 130 -27.08 -12.28 -4.51
CA SER A 130 -28.47 -12.72 -4.34
C SER A 130 -29.35 -12.28 -5.50
N LEU A 131 -29.18 -11.04 -5.99
CA LEU A 131 -29.91 -10.53 -7.15
C LEU A 131 -29.62 -11.35 -8.42
N LEU A 132 -28.34 -11.64 -8.67
CA LEU A 132 -27.92 -12.46 -9.81
C LEU A 132 -28.46 -13.89 -9.72
N SER A 133 -28.49 -14.47 -8.52
CA SER A 133 -29.01 -15.82 -8.29
C SER A 133 -30.54 -15.90 -8.36
N SER A 134 -31.23 -14.79 -8.14
CA SER A 134 -32.70 -14.67 -8.21
C SER A 134 -33.22 -14.36 -9.60
N SER A 135 -32.34 -14.10 -10.58
CA SER A 135 -32.74 -13.91 -11.97
C SER A 135 -33.21 -15.25 -12.53
N PRO A 136 -34.42 -15.36 -13.11
CA PRO A 136 -34.85 -16.59 -13.75
C PRO A 136 -33.89 -16.87 -14.90
N ALA A 137 -33.09 -17.93 -14.75
CA ALA A 137 -32.22 -18.41 -15.80
C ALA A 137 -33.05 -18.54 -17.07
N LEU A 138 -32.63 -17.86 -18.14
CA LEU A 138 -32.98 -18.27 -19.49
C LEU A 138 -32.65 -19.76 -19.53
N SER A 139 -33.67 -20.59 -19.66
CA SER A 139 -33.56 -22.03 -19.76
C SER A 139 -32.74 -22.36 -21.00
N VAL A 140 -31.42 -22.40 -20.83
CA VAL A 140 -30.51 -23.04 -21.78
C VAL A 140 -30.90 -24.52 -21.76
N PRO A 141 -31.22 -25.13 -22.92
CA PRO A 141 -31.49 -26.56 -22.96
C PRO A 141 -30.29 -27.28 -22.37
N THR A 142 -30.57 -28.21 -21.46
CA THR A 142 -29.59 -29.13 -20.86
C THR A 142 -28.74 -29.72 -21.97
N ALA A 143 -27.55 -29.16 -22.18
CA ALA A 143 -26.53 -29.80 -22.98
C ALA A 143 -26.03 -31.01 -22.18
N ASP A 144 -25.86 -32.12 -22.89
CA ASP A 144 -25.34 -33.40 -22.43
C ASP A 144 -24.20 -33.27 -21.40
N PRO A 145 -23.98 -34.27 -20.52
CA PRO A 145 -22.88 -34.25 -19.55
C PRO A 145 -21.57 -33.94 -20.28
N LEU A 146 -21.11 -32.71 -20.08
CA LEU A 146 -19.86 -32.21 -20.64
C LEU A 146 -18.77 -33.18 -20.17
N PRO A 147 -17.95 -33.74 -21.09
CA PRO A 147 -16.92 -34.69 -20.69
C PRO A 147 -16.05 -34.07 -19.58
N GLU A 148 -15.70 -34.88 -18.59
CA GLU A 148 -14.91 -34.58 -17.37
C GLU A 148 -13.52 -33.95 -17.61
N ILE A 149 -13.24 -33.46 -18.81
CA ILE A 149 -11.97 -32.91 -19.26
C ILE A 149 -12.17 -31.45 -19.72
N PHE A 150 -12.73 -30.62 -18.85
CA PHE A 150 -12.44 -29.19 -18.87
C PHE A 150 -11.61 -28.84 -17.64
N GLN A 151 -10.44 -29.46 -17.52
CA GLN A 151 -9.33 -28.74 -16.88
C GLN A 151 -8.91 -27.68 -17.91
N PRO A 152 -9.14 -26.37 -17.69
CA PRO A 152 -8.55 -25.37 -18.55
C PRO A 152 -7.04 -25.49 -18.40
N LEU A 153 -6.40 -26.23 -19.29
CA LEU A 153 -4.96 -26.33 -19.33
C LEU A 153 -4.46 -24.99 -19.84
N PHE A 154 -4.12 -24.10 -18.90
CA PHE A 154 -3.52 -22.83 -19.23
C PHE A 154 -2.23 -23.09 -20.01
N PRO A 155 -2.04 -22.46 -21.18
CA PRO A 155 -0.78 -22.58 -21.90
C PRO A 155 0.35 -22.08 -20.99
N LYS A 156 1.48 -22.79 -21.01
CA LYS A 156 2.66 -22.34 -20.27
C LYS A 156 3.08 -20.97 -20.80
N ILE A 157 3.19 -20.02 -19.89
CA ILE A 157 3.67 -18.67 -20.20
C ILE A 157 5.19 -18.72 -20.31
N SER A 158 5.72 -18.09 -21.36
CA SER A 158 7.15 -18.01 -21.60
C SER A 158 7.82 -16.92 -20.75
N GLN A 159 9.11 -17.05 -20.52
CA GLN A 159 9.89 -16.03 -19.81
C GLN A 159 9.84 -14.67 -20.54
N ARG A 160 9.91 -14.67 -21.88
CA ARG A 160 9.86 -13.44 -22.68
C ARG A 160 8.56 -12.68 -22.49
N GLU A 161 7.42 -13.39 -22.49
CA GLU A 161 6.11 -12.77 -22.24
C GLU A 161 6.05 -12.13 -20.86
N ILE A 162 6.59 -12.79 -19.83
CA ILE A 162 6.68 -12.21 -18.49
C ILE A 162 7.57 -10.96 -18.46
N GLU A 163 8.72 -10.98 -19.12
CA GLU A 163 9.59 -9.81 -19.22
C GLU A 163 8.89 -8.63 -19.91
N ASP A 164 8.20 -8.88 -21.02
CA ASP A 164 7.46 -7.87 -21.77
C ASP A 164 6.29 -7.30 -20.98
N ILE A 165 5.60 -8.15 -20.22
CA ILE A 165 4.57 -7.70 -19.27
C ILE A 165 5.23 -6.78 -18.23
N ILE A 166 6.30 -7.22 -17.56
CA ILE A 166 6.98 -6.44 -16.52
C ILE A 166 7.48 -5.08 -17.02
N ARG A 167 8.02 -5.02 -18.22
CA ARG A 167 8.48 -3.76 -18.81
C ARG A 167 7.33 -2.79 -19.08
N ARG A 168 6.21 -3.27 -19.61
CA ARG A 168 5.03 -2.45 -19.96
C ARG A 168 4.21 -1.96 -18.76
N MET A 169 4.27 -2.66 -17.62
CA MET A 169 3.49 -2.30 -16.44
C MET A 169 3.85 -0.90 -15.91
N LYS A 170 2.91 -0.17 -15.32
CA LYS A 170 3.23 1.09 -14.64
C LYS A 170 4.11 0.80 -13.41
N PRO A 171 5.10 1.63 -13.09
CA PRO A 171 5.89 1.47 -11.87
C PRO A 171 5.01 1.86 -10.67
N SER A 172 4.29 0.90 -10.11
CA SER A 172 3.48 1.06 -8.91
C SER A 172 3.93 0.08 -7.84
N THR A 173 4.30 0.59 -6.66
CA THR A 173 4.74 -0.21 -5.52
C THR A 173 3.67 -0.19 -4.42
N CYS A 174 3.34 -1.36 -3.90
CA CYS A 174 2.53 -1.55 -2.71
C CYS A 174 3.42 -1.78 -1.48
N ASN A 175 2.94 -1.44 -0.29
CA ASN A 175 3.67 -1.73 0.96
C ASN A 175 3.75 -3.23 1.29
N LEU A 176 2.95 -4.05 0.60
CA LEU A 176 3.01 -5.50 0.71
C LEU A 176 4.05 -6.09 -0.26
N ASP A 177 4.59 -5.30 -1.19
CA ASP A 177 5.57 -5.81 -2.14
C ASP A 177 6.88 -6.13 -1.41
N PRO A 178 7.48 -7.31 -1.65
CA PRO A 178 8.79 -7.64 -1.10
C PRO A 178 9.90 -6.73 -1.66
N PHE A 179 9.66 -6.12 -2.83
CA PHE A 179 10.64 -5.35 -3.58
C PHE A 179 10.00 -4.11 -4.24
N PRO A 180 10.71 -2.97 -4.28
CA PRO A 180 10.26 -1.84 -5.09
C PRO A 180 10.18 -2.20 -6.57
N THR A 181 9.12 -1.75 -7.25
CA THR A 181 8.86 -2.06 -8.67
C THR A 181 9.99 -1.58 -9.59
N ALA A 182 10.64 -0.47 -9.25
CA ALA A 182 11.81 0.02 -9.98
C ALA A 182 12.99 -0.98 -9.93
N MET A 183 13.17 -1.66 -8.80
CA MET A 183 14.19 -2.69 -8.65
C MET A 183 13.85 -3.94 -9.45
N VAL A 184 12.58 -4.33 -9.46
CA VAL A 184 12.10 -5.47 -10.27
C VAL A 184 12.31 -5.20 -11.75
N LYS A 185 11.99 -4.00 -12.23
CA LYS A 185 12.15 -3.62 -13.64
C LYS A 185 13.61 -3.55 -14.09
N SER A 186 14.50 -3.03 -13.25
CA SER A 186 15.94 -2.95 -13.56
C SER A 186 16.61 -4.32 -13.59
N ASN A 187 16.11 -5.28 -12.80
CA ASN A 187 16.65 -6.64 -12.71
C ASN A 187 15.73 -7.69 -13.36
N VAL A 188 14.90 -7.29 -14.33
CA VAL A 188 13.84 -8.15 -14.86
C VAL A 188 14.37 -9.46 -15.44
N CYS A 189 15.53 -9.46 -16.10
CA CYS A 189 16.12 -10.67 -16.68
C CYS A 189 16.59 -11.67 -15.62
N ALA A 190 16.94 -11.20 -14.42
CA ALA A 190 17.34 -12.08 -13.31
C ALA A 190 16.12 -12.65 -12.57
N LEU A 191 15.03 -11.87 -12.51
CA LEU A 191 13.83 -12.24 -11.76
C LEU A 191 12.78 -12.99 -12.60
N SER A 192 12.76 -12.76 -13.91
CA SER A 192 11.78 -13.36 -14.82
C SER A 192 11.73 -14.89 -14.77
N PRO A 193 12.85 -15.65 -14.67
CA PRO A 193 12.75 -17.11 -14.64
C PRO A 193 11.96 -17.60 -13.43
N LEU A 194 12.21 -17.02 -12.26
CA LEU A 194 11.53 -17.35 -11.01
C LEU A 194 10.04 -16.96 -11.07
N ILE A 195 9.75 -15.73 -11.53
CA ILE A 195 8.37 -15.24 -11.67
C ILE A 195 7.58 -16.13 -12.63
N THR A 196 8.16 -16.50 -13.77
CA THR A 196 7.55 -17.40 -14.75
C THR A 196 7.24 -18.77 -14.15
N GLN A 197 8.15 -19.34 -13.36
CA GLN A 197 7.92 -20.62 -12.69
C GLN A 197 6.74 -20.54 -11.71
N ILE A 198 6.71 -19.50 -10.86
CA ILE A 198 5.63 -19.29 -9.88
C ILE A 198 4.28 -19.19 -10.59
N ILE A 199 4.18 -18.38 -11.65
CA ILE A 199 2.94 -18.19 -12.40
C ILE A 199 2.49 -19.49 -13.06
N ASN A 200 3.39 -20.19 -13.75
CA ASN A 200 3.05 -21.44 -14.43
C ASN A 200 2.61 -22.54 -13.44
N HIS A 201 3.27 -22.66 -12.29
CA HIS A 201 2.82 -23.57 -11.23
C HIS A 201 1.46 -23.19 -10.67
N SER A 202 1.22 -21.90 -10.45
CA SER A 202 -0.07 -21.42 -9.96
C SER A 202 -1.21 -21.72 -10.94
N LEU A 203 -0.99 -21.50 -12.23
CA LEU A 203 -1.94 -21.81 -13.28
C LEU A 203 -2.18 -23.32 -13.44
N GLN A 204 -1.11 -24.13 -13.38
CA GLN A 204 -1.21 -25.58 -13.50
C GLN A 204 -1.92 -26.23 -12.30
N ALA A 205 -1.63 -25.75 -11.09
CA ALA A 205 -2.25 -26.27 -9.86
C ALA A 205 -3.63 -25.65 -9.57
N GLY A 206 -4.02 -24.60 -10.29
CA GLY A 206 -5.22 -23.81 -9.98
C GLY A 206 -5.18 -23.14 -8.60
N TYR A 207 -3.98 -22.92 -8.05
CA TYR A 207 -3.77 -22.43 -6.69
C TYR A 207 -2.90 -21.19 -6.67
N VAL A 208 -3.38 -20.14 -6.00
CA VAL A 208 -2.64 -18.90 -5.71
C VAL A 208 -2.38 -18.83 -4.20
N PRO A 209 -1.13 -18.63 -3.74
CA PRO A 209 -0.79 -18.44 -2.33
C PRO A 209 -1.60 -17.34 -1.66
N SER A 210 -1.91 -17.50 -0.37
CA SER A 210 -2.66 -16.51 0.44
C SER A 210 -2.00 -15.13 0.44
N ASP A 211 -0.67 -15.08 0.50
CA ASP A 211 0.08 -13.84 0.54
C ASP A 211 -0.17 -13.00 -0.72
N LEU A 212 -0.24 -13.65 -1.89
CA LEU A 212 -0.54 -13.00 -3.17
C LEU A 212 -2.01 -12.58 -3.33
N LYS A 213 -2.92 -13.09 -2.47
CA LYS A 213 -4.32 -12.66 -2.40
C LYS A 213 -4.53 -11.49 -1.44
N THR A 214 -3.50 -11.15 -0.67
CA THR A 214 -3.58 -10.08 0.33
C THR A 214 -3.52 -8.73 -0.38
N ALA A 215 -4.39 -7.83 0.06
CA ALA A 215 -4.47 -6.48 -0.48
C ALA A 215 -4.70 -5.45 0.63
N VAL A 216 -4.13 -4.27 0.41
CA VAL A 216 -4.41 -3.07 1.17
C VAL A 216 -5.62 -2.37 0.58
N ILE A 217 -6.67 -2.20 1.39
CA ILE A 217 -7.87 -1.47 0.97
C ILE A 217 -7.72 -0.01 1.39
N ARG A 218 -7.84 0.89 0.41
CA ARG A 218 -7.86 2.33 0.66
C ARG A 218 -9.23 2.89 0.30
N PRO A 219 -10.03 3.29 1.32
CA PRO A 219 -11.28 3.96 1.07
C PRO A 219 -11.02 5.38 0.56
N LEU A 220 -11.52 5.69 -0.63
CA LEU A 220 -11.40 7.00 -1.25
C LEU A 220 -12.77 7.56 -1.58
N LEU A 221 -13.02 8.81 -1.23
CA LEU A 221 -14.26 9.47 -1.61
C LEU A 221 -14.35 9.56 -3.13
N LYS A 222 -15.49 9.17 -3.69
CA LYS A 222 -15.76 9.26 -5.13
C LYS A 222 -15.60 10.68 -5.66
N LYS A 223 -15.92 11.67 -4.84
CA LYS A 223 -15.71 13.09 -5.10
C LYS A 223 -15.36 13.79 -3.79
N THR A 224 -14.49 14.78 -3.84
CA THR A 224 -14.04 15.53 -2.66
C THR A 224 -15.14 16.36 -2.00
N THR A 225 -16.26 16.60 -2.69
CA THR A 225 -17.42 17.35 -2.19
C THR A 225 -18.46 16.49 -1.48
N LEU A 226 -18.28 15.17 -1.47
CA LEU A 226 -19.22 14.24 -0.83
C LEU A 226 -18.94 14.10 0.66
N ASP A 227 -19.99 13.82 1.41
CA ASP A 227 -19.91 13.63 2.86
C ASP A 227 -19.07 12.40 3.22
N PRO A 228 -17.98 12.55 4.01
CA PRO A 228 -17.14 11.46 4.49
C PRO A 228 -17.80 10.54 5.52
N GLU A 229 -18.94 10.92 6.11
CA GLU A 229 -19.67 10.07 7.07
C GLU A 229 -20.53 8.99 6.38
N ILE A 230 -20.84 9.18 5.10
CA ILE A 230 -21.67 8.26 4.31
C ILE A 230 -20.79 7.22 3.61
N LEU A 231 -20.84 5.97 4.07
CA LEU A 231 -20.05 4.85 3.51
C LEU A 231 -20.28 4.63 2.00
N ALA A 232 -21.48 4.90 1.50
CA ALA A 232 -21.83 4.76 0.09
C ALA A 232 -21.07 5.74 -0.84
N ASN A 233 -20.53 6.83 -0.29
CA ASN A 233 -19.76 7.82 -1.03
C ASN A 233 -18.32 7.39 -1.32
N TYR A 234 -17.86 6.29 -0.71
CA TYR A 234 -16.52 5.78 -0.94
C TYR A 234 -16.46 4.81 -2.11
N SER A 235 -15.30 4.79 -2.76
CA SER A 235 -14.80 3.75 -3.65
C SER A 235 -13.65 3.03 -2.95
N MET A 236 -13.52 1.73 -3.20
CA MET A 236 -12.40 0.94 -2.68
C MET A 236 -11.31 0.87 -3.74
N GLU A 237 -10.14 1.42 -3.44
CA GLU A 237 -8.93 1.14 -4.20
C GLU A 237 -8.18 -0.03 -3.56
N TYR A 238 -7.81 -0.99 -4.40
CA TYR A 238 -7.09 -2.19 -4.00
C TYR A 238 -5.61 -2.05 -4.36
N HIS A 239 -4.76 -2.12 -3.35
CA HIS A 239 -3.32 -2.22 -3.52
C HIS A 239 -2.85 -3.60 -3.06
N SER A 240 -2.66 -4.55 -3.98
CA SER A 240 -2.18 -5.90 -3.67
C SER A 240 -0.69 -6.01 -4.00
N ILE A 241 -0.05 -7.09 -3.53
CA ILE A 241 1.25 -7.55 -4.05
C ILE A 241 1.21 -7.65 -5.60
N ALA A 242 0.00 -7.89 -6.13
CA ALA A 242 -0.29 -7.97 -7.56
C ALA A 242 -0.93 -6.69 -8.16
N THR A 243 -0.72 -5.48 -7.61
CA THR A 243 -1.13 -4.23 -8.33
C THR A 243 -0.45 -4.07 -9.71
N LEU A 244 0.41 -5.02 -10.06
CA LEU A 244 0.92 -5.30 -11.40
C LEU A 244 -0.16 -5.57 -12.48
N ILE A 245 -1.40 -6.01 -12.18
CA ILE A 245 -2.32 -6.49 -13.25
C ILE A 245 -3.58 -5.62 -13.49
N THR A 246 -3.84 -4.55 -12.74
CA THR A 246 -5.03 -3.72 -12.99
C THR A 246 -4.65 -2.37 -13.60
N HIS A 247 -4.59 -2.28 -14.93
CA HIS A 247 -5.12 -1.17 -15.75
C HIS A 247 -4.66 -1.33 -17.22
N SER A 248 -5.42 -2.10 -17.99
CA SER A 248 -5.47 -1.99 -19.46
C SER A 248 -6.92 -2.19 -19.89
N SER A 249 -7.69 -1.12 -19.81
CA SER A 249 -8.96 -0.93 -20.53
C SER A 249 -9.24 0.57 -20.58
N THR A 250 -8.67 1.20 -21.59
CA THR A 250 -9.24 2.29 -22.39
C THR A 250 -8.48 2.30 -23.70
#